data_AF-A0A7S3TUT8-F1
#
_entry.id   AF-A0A7S3TUT8-F1
#
_cell.length_a   1.000
_cell.length_b   1.000
_cell.length_c   1.000
_cell.angle_alpha   90.00
_cell.angle_beta   90.00
_cell.angle_gamma   90.00
#
_symmetry.space_group_name_H-M   'P 1'
#
loop_
_entity.id
_entity.type
_entity.pdbx_description
1 polymer ?
#
loop_
_entity_poly.entity_id
_entity_poly.type
_entity_poly.pdbx_seq_one_letter_code
_entity_poly.pdbx_strand_id
1 'polypeptide(L)'
;LAPGIMAAGMVSGMVSGGRMAAGASALESELQKTNWKGLLQQEVAKWVGRSMMPGDMEYATEQVEPGKPTGGYVSTLTCNCAMQEGVAAAPCFVGEPKASKKLAEHDAAREAFCAMFPDSMPVAWSAPYAGAVEAPSKKRKVGGAPNPINEDPKTVLTRGMQAMVDRPLAKGDVVFTCDEADADGMYTAQVALHVYDGGAVPYSGERSATKKLAEMSAAQAAYAALELVITPKLAEKKEQQAKKSAEKLIAFKEKQRVQKEAQEAEKAAQEGAAVTTVQ
;
A
#
# COMPACT_ATOMS: atom_id res chain seq x y z
N LEU A 1 -78.38 -24.19 -36.60
CA LEU A 1 -78.68 -22.73 -36.58
C LEU A 1 -77.57 -22.04 -35.81
N ALA A 2 -76.65 -21.39 -36.53
CA ALA A 2 -75.83 -20.27 -36.02
C ALA A 2 -76.77 -19.07 -35.70
N PRO A 3 -76.38 -18.00 -34.97
CA PRO A 3 -75.21 -17.11 -35.21
C PRO A 3 -74.52 -16.67 -33.89
N GLY A 4 -73.48 -15.84 -33.78
CA GLY A 4 -72.64 -15.08 -34.70
C GLY A 4 -71.83 -13.97 -33.97
N ILE A 5 -70.74 -13.53 -34.65
CA ILE A 5 -70.15 -12.18 -34.77
C ILE A 5 -69.46 -11.47 -33.57
N MET A 6 -68.32 -10.85 -33.91
CA MET A 6 -67.61 -9.68 -33.34
C MET A 6 -66.46 -10.00 -32.38
N ALA A 7 -65.27 -9.40 -32.40
CA ALA A 7 -64.67 -8.40 -33.30
C ALA A 7 -63.17 -8.26 -32.95
N ALA A 8 -62.46 -7.61 -33.87
CA ALA A 8 -61.08 -7.15 -33.85
C ALA A 8 -60.55 -6.58 -32.51
N GLY A 9 -59.26 -6.85 -32.27
CA GLY A 9 -58.44 -6.15 -31.27
C GLY A 9 -56.96 -6.31 -31.59
N MET A 10 -56.49 -5.66 -32.65
CA MET A 10 -55.06 -5.45 -32.90
C MET A 10 -54.52 -4.49 -31.85
N VAL A 11 -53.67 -4.97 -30.95
CA VAL A 11 -52.84 -4.09 -30.10
C VAL A 11 -51.42 -4.14 -30.65
N SER A 12 -51.07 -3.06 -31.32
CA SER A 12 -49.75 -2.78 -31.88
C SER A 12 -48.68 -2.78 -30.79
N GLY A 13 -47.58 -3.47 -31.06
CA GLY A 13 -46.42 -3.56 -30.18
C GLY A 13 -45.70 -2.23 -30.04
N MET A 14 -45.55 -1.78 -28.80
CA MET A 14 -44.46 -0.90 -28.38
C MET A 14 -43.48 -1.76 -27.59
N VAL A 15 -42.42 -2.21 -28.26
CA VAL A 15 -41.24 -2.77 -27.62
C VAL A 15 -40.56 -1.60 -26.90
N SER A 16 -40.70 -1.56 -25.56
CA SER A 16 -39.99 -0.62 -24.71
C SER A 16 -38.49 -0.84 -24.87
N GLY A 17 -37.80 0.19 -25.36
CA GLY A 17 -36.36 0.20 -25.49
C GLY A 17 -35.69 -0.09 -24.15
N GLY A 18 -34.96 -1.20 -24.10
CA GLY A 18 -34.16 -1.61 -22.97
C GLY A 18 -33.11 -0.55 -22.62
N ARG A 19 -33.32 0.13 -21.50
CA ARG A 19 -32.24 0.81 -20.77
C ARG A 19 -31.32 -0.27 -20.19
N MET A 20 -30.29 -0.64 -20.94
CA MET A 20 -29.21 -1.49 -20.45
C MET A 20 -28.40 -0.76 -19.37
N ALA A 21 -28.53 -1.23 -18.13
CA ALA A 21 -27.45 -1.49 -17.18
C ALA A 21 -26.24 -0.52 -17.12
N ALA A 22 -26.44 0.75 -16.76
CA ALA A 22 -25.35 1.64 -16.34
C ALA A 22 -24.97 1.50 -14.83
N GLY A 23 -25.66 0.64 -14.07
CA GLY A 23 -25.51 0.52 -12.62
C GLY A 23 -24.47 -0.51 -12.13
N ALA A 24 -24.09 -1.50 -12.93
CA ALA A 24 -23.18 -2.57 -12.50
C ALA A 24 -21.71 -2.10 -12.38
N SER A 25 -21.31 -1.13 -13.20
CA SER A 25 -19.91 -0.66 -13.25
C SER A 25 -19.46 0.10 -12.00
N ALA A 26 -20.37 0.82 -11.33
CA ALA A 26 -20.01 1.61 -10.14
C ALA A 26 -19.72 0.72 -8.91
N LEU A 27 -20.50 -0.36 -8.73
CA LEU A 27 -20.29 -1.31 -7.63
C LEU A 27 -18.99 -2.11 -7.82
N GLU A 28 -18.65 -2.44 -9.07
CA GLU A 28 -17.39 -3.11 -9.41
C GLU A 28 -16.16 -2.22 -9.13
N SER A 29 -16.30 -0.90 -9.25
CA SER A 29 -15.25 0.05 -8.89
C SER A 29 -15.02 0.18 -7.37
N GLU A 30 -16.05 -0.02 -6.55
CA GLU A 30 -15.92 -0.03 -5.07
C GLU A 30 -15.21 -1.30 -4.58
N LEU A 31 -15.54 -2.46 -5.18
CA LEU A 31 -14.87 -3.74 -4.90
C LEU A 31 -13.35 -3.69 -5.18
N GLN A 32 -12.92 -2.86 -6.13
CA GLN A 32 -11.49 -2.64 -6.42
C GLN A 32 -10.76 -1.81 -5.36
N LYS A 33 -11.48 -1.03 -4.56
CA LYS A 33 -10.89 -0.11 -3.59
C LYS A 33 -10.45 -0.83 -2.31
N THR A 34 -11.14 -1.92 -1.97
CA THR A 34 -10.84 -2.71 -0.78
C THR A 34 -9.80 -3.79 -1.10
N ASN A 35 -8.66 -3.75 -0.39
CA ASN A 35 -7.59 -4.74 -0.56
C ASN A 35 -7.93 -6.07 0.13
N TRP A 36 -8.88 -6.84 -0.42
CA TRP A 36 -9.36 -8.11 0.14
C TRP A 36 -8.25 -9.14 0.37
N LYS A 37 -7.28 -9.25 -0.55
CA LYS A 37 -6.11 -10.13 -0.38
C LYS A 37 -5.28 -9.75 0.85
N GLY A 38 -5.04 -8.44 1.04
CA GLY A 38 -4.29 -7.94 2.19
C GLY A 38 -5.05 -8.10 3.52
N LEU A 39 -6.37 -7.87 3.53
CA LEU A 39 -7.20 -8.08 4.71
C LEU A 39 -7.25 -9.56 5.11
N LEU A 40 -7.48 -10.45 4.14
CA LEU A 40 -7.45 -11.89 4.38
C LEU A 40 -6.10 -12.35 4.90
N GLN A 41 -5.00 -11.90 4.29
CA GLN A 41 -3.64 -12.18 4.78
C GLN A 41 -3.44 -11.77 6.24
N GLN A 42 -3.94 -10.59 6.64
CA GLN A 42 -3.81 -10.09 7.99
C GLN A 42 -4.63 -10.91 8.99
N GLU A 43 -5.87 -11.25 8.66
CA GLU A 43 -6.72 -12.05 9.57
C GLU A 43 -6.26 -13.50 9.66
N VAL A 44 -5.85 -14.11 8.56
CA VAL A 44 -5.27 -15.46 8.58
C VAL A 44 -3.97 -15.48 9.40
N ALA A 45 -3.09 -14.49 9.27
CA ALA A 45 -1.87 -14.41 10.08
C ALA A 45 -2.17 -14.33 11.59
N LYS A 46 -3.20 -13.56 11.98
CA LYS A 46 -3.65 -13.47 13.37
C LYS A 46 -4.24 -14.79 13.85
N TRP A 47 -5.07 -15.43 13.02
CA TRP A 47 -5.72 -16.69 13.34
C TRP A 47 -4.71 -17.83 13.55
N VAL A 48 -3.71 -17.96 12.67
CA VAL A 48 -2.66 -18.98 12.80
C VAL A 48 -1.62 -18.60 13.88
N GLY A 49 -1.58 -17.34 14.32
CA GLY A 49 -0.65 -16.86 15.34
C GLY A 49 0.82 -16.83 14.89
N ARG A 50 1.07 -16.81 13.58
CA ARG A 50 2.41 -16.75 12.98
C ARG A 50 2.43 -15.90 11.71
N SER A 51 3.62 -15.54 11.25
CA SER A 51 3.77 -14.88 9.95
C SER A 51 3.39 -15.84 8.82
N MET A 52 2.72 -15.32 7.78
CA MET A 52 2.35 -16.08 6.59
C MET A 52 3.59 -16.49 5.80
N MET A 53 3.69 -17.77 5.46
CA MET A 53 4.75 -18.36 4.66
C MET A 53 4.29 -18.52 3.20
N PRO A 54 5.22 -18.54 2.23
CA PRO A 54 4.90 -18.92 0.86
C PRO A 54 4.26 -20.32 0.83
N GLY A 55 3.11 -20.44 0.16
CA GLY A 55 2.33 -21.69 0.09
C GLY A 55 1.20 -21.79 1.11
N ASP A 56 1.13 -20.91 2.13
CA ASP A 56 -0.02 -20.92 3.07
C ASP A 56 -1.35 -20.53 2.38
N MET A 57 -1.28 -19.75 1.30
CA MET A 57 -2.41 -19.43 0.43
C MET A 57 -1.98 -19.57 -1.03
N GLU A 58 -2.75 -20.33 -1.80
CA GLU A 58 -2.51 -20.57 -3.21
C GLU A 58 -3.71 -20.11 -4.04
N TYR A 59 -3.44 -19.36 -5.11
CA TYR A 59 -4.46 -18.89 -6.04
C TYR A 59 -4.28 -19.62 -7.37
N ALA A 60 -5.32 -20.33 -7.81
CA ALA A 60 -5.40 -20.94 -9.12
C ALA A 60 -6.44 -20.18 -9.95
N THR A 61 -6.04 -19.54 -11.05
CA THR A 61 -6.96 -18.79 -11.92
C THR A 61 -7.12 -19.46 -13.27
N GLU A 62 -8.35 -19.76 -13.63
CA GLU A 62 -8.75 -20.38 -14.88
C GLU A 62 -9.57 -19.40 -15.73
N GLN A 63 -9.44 -19.49 -17.05
CA GLN A 63 -10.26 -18.70 -17.98
C GLN A 63 -11.52 -19.50 -18.32
N VAL A 64 -12.68 -18.93 -18.00
CA VAL A 64 -13.98 -19.54 -18.30
C VAL A 64 -14.28 -19.31 -19.77
N GLU A 65 -14.45 -20.41 -20.52
CA GLU A 65 -14.71 -20.45 -21.96
C GLU A 65 -13.61 -19.82 -22.83
N PRO A 66 -12.49 -20.53 -23.06
CA PRO A 66 -11.44 -20.06 -23.96
C PRO A 66 -12.00 -19.91 -25.38
N GLY A 67 -12.13 -18.67 -25.86
CA GLY A 67 -12.56 -18.37 -27.23
C GLY A 67 -13.70 -17.36 -27.37
N LYS A 68 -14.39 -16.99 -26.28
CA LYS A 68 -15.32 -15.85 -26.30
C LYS A 68 -14.62 -14.57 -25.82
N PRO A 69 -14.78 -13.43 -26.52
CA PRO A 69 -14.23 -12.15 -26.08
C PRO A 69 -14.82 -11.65 -24.75
N THR A 70 -15.94 -12.24 -24.32
CA THR A 70 -16.58 -12.04 -23.00
C THR A 70 -16.21 -13.11 -21.96
N GLY A 71 -15.23 -13.96 -22.23
CA GLY A 71 -14.77 -14.98 -21.28
C GLY A 71 -14.15 -14.35 -20.04
N GLY A 72 -14.75 -14.60 -18.86
CA GLY A 72 -14.24 -14.16 -17.57
C GLY A 72 -13.12 -15.05 -17.03
N TYR A 73 -12.46 -14.59 -15.98
CA TYR A 73 -11.51 -15.36 -15.19
C TYR A 73 -12.18 -15.77 -13.88
N VAL A 74 -12.06 -17.04 -13.50
CA VAL A 74 -12.46 -17.55 -12.18
C VAL A 74 -11.19 -17.90 -11.43
N SER A 75 -11.10 -17.50 -10.17
CA SER A 75 -9.99 -17.89 -9.31
C SER A 75 -10.50 -18.74 -8.16
N THR A 76 -9.75 -19.79 -7.85
CA THR A 76 -9.91 -20.62 -6.65
C THR A 76 -8.76 -20.30 -5.71
N LEU A 77 -9.09 -20.02 -4.44
CA LEU A 77 -8.14 -19.80 -3.36
C LEU A 77 -8.13 -21.02 -2.44
N THR A 78 -6.97 -21.62 -2.25
CA THR A 78 -6.74 -22.72 -1.30
C THR A 78 -5.96 -22.20 -0.10
N CYS A 79 -6.50 -22.35 1.11
CA CYS A 79 -5.88 -21.90 2.35
C CYS A 79 -5.20 -23.08 3.08
N ASN A 80 -3.96 -23.40 2.70
CA ASN A 80 -3.20 -24.53 3.25
C ASN A 80 -2.87 -24.38 4.74
N CYS A 81 -2.77 -23.16 5.26
CA CYS A 81 -2.50 -22.91 6.67
C CYS A 81 -3.59 -23.47 7.61
N ALA A 82 -4.81 -23.68 7.12
CA ALA A 82 -5.90 -24.27 7.91
C ALA A 82 -5.78 -25.79 8.10
N MET A 83 -4.89 -26.48 7.37
CA MET A 83 -4.67 -27.92 7.55
C MET A 83 -3.94 -28.25 8.87
N GLN A 84 -3.27 -27.28 9.49
CA GLN A 84 -2.53 -27.51 10.74
C GLN A 84 -3.43 -27.85 11.94
N GLU A 85 -4.74 -27.59 11.85
CA GLU A 85 -5.69 -27.86 12.95
C GLU A 85 -6.44 -29.20 12.81
N GLY A 86 -5.94 -30.15 12.02
CA GLY A 86 -6.52 -31.49 11.91
C GLY A 86 -7.71 -31.60 10.94
N VAL A 87 -7.90 -30.62 10.06
CA VAL A 87 -8.86 -30.69 8.96
C VAL A 87 -8.23 -31.50 7.81
N ALA A 88 -8.95 -32.54 7.35
CA ALA A 88 -8.42 -33.51 6.38
C ALA A 88 -8.11 -32.92 5.00
N ALA A 89 -8.64 -31.75 4.66
CA ALA A 89 -8.39 -31.05 3.40
C ALA A 89 -8.31 -29.54 3.63
N ALA A 90 -7.43 -28.85 2.91
CA ALA A 90 -7.40 -27.39 2.90
C ALA A 90 -8.73 -26.84 2.35
N PRO A 91 -9.36 -25.86 3.01
CA PRO A 91 -10.56 -25.24 2.49
C PRO A 91 -10.22 -24.47 1.21
N CYS A 92 -11.08 -24.64 0.20
CA CYS A 92 -10.98 -24.00 -1.10
C CYS A 92 -12.19 -23.10 -1.33
N PHE A 93 -11.95 -21.89 -1.82
CA PHE A 93 -12.98 -20.87 -2.05
C PHE A 93 -12.90 -20.40 -3.50
N VAL A 94 -14.01 -20.47 -4.22
CA VAL A 94 -14.08 -20.13 -5.65
C VAL A 94 -14.80 -18.79 -5.79
N GLY A 95 -14.14 -17.81 -6.41
CA GLY A 95 -14.73 -16.51 -6.73
C GLY A 95 -15.58 -16.54 -7.99
N GLU A 96 -16.39 -15.51 -8.19
CA GLU A 96 -17.17 -15.32 -9.41
C GLU A 96 -16.28 -15.00 -10.62
N PRO A 97 -16.74 -15.30 -11.87
CA PRO A 97 -16.05 -14.88 -13.07
C PRO A 97 -15.93 -13.34 -13.16
N LYS A 98 -14.70 -12.82 -13.28
CA LYS A 98 -14.42 -11.39 -13.45
C LYS A 98 -13.65 -11.09 -14.73
N ALA A 99 -13.68 -9.84 -15.17
CA ALA A 99 -13.04 -9.42 -16.42
C ALA A 99 -11.49 -9.54 -16.43
N SER A 100 -10.85 -9.67 -15.26
CA SER A 100 -9.40 -9.85 -15.17
C SER A 100 -9.00 -10.83 -14.08
N LYS A 101 -7.83 -11.47 -14.26
CA LYS A 101 -7.24 -12.39 -13.27
C LYS A 101 -7.12 -11.78 -11.88
N LYS A 102 -6.67 -10.52 -11.80
CA LYS A 102 -6.52 -9.80 -10.52
C LYS A 102 -7.85 -9.63 -9.80
N LEU A 103 -8.93 -9.32 -10.53
CA LEU A 103 -10.26 -9.18 -9.95
C LEU A 103 -10.83 -10.53 -9.50
N ALA A 104 -10.60 -11.58 -10.27
CA ALA A 104 -11.01 -12.94 -9.91
C ALA A 104 -10.33 -13.41 -8.62
N GLU A 105 -9.02 -13.16 -8.46
CA GLU A 105 -8.28 -13.46 -7.23
C GLU A 105 -8.80 -12.64 -6.03
N HIS A 106 -9.13 -11.37 -6.23
CA HIS A 106 -9.73 -10.53 -5.18
C HIS A 106 -11.10 -11.04 -4.76
N ASP A 107 -11.92 -11.51 -5.70
CA ASP A 107 -13.24 -12.07 -5.43
C ASP A 107 -13.15 -13.39 -4.65
N ALA A 108 -12.24 -14.30 -5.06
CA ALA A 108 -11.94 -15.52 -4.31
C ALA A 108 -11.45 -15.24 -2.88
N ALA A 109 -10.61 -14.21 -2.70
CA ALA A 109 -10.17 -13.77 -1.38
C ALA A 109 -11.31 -13.18 -0.54
N ARG A 110 -12.27 -12.49 -1.17
CA ARG A 110 -13.48 -12.00 -0.48
C ARG A 110 -14.33 -13.18 0.00
N GLU A 111 -14.62 -14.15 -0.85
CA GLU A 111 -15.41 -15.32 -0.47
C GLU A 111 -14.76 -16.08 0.68
N ALA A 112 -13.44 -16.29 0.63
CA ALA A 112 -12.70 -16.88 1.73
C ALA A 112 -12.80 -16.07 3.02
N PHE A 113 -12.68 -14.74 2.95
CA PHE A 113 -12.79 -13.87 4.11
C PHE A 113 -14.18 -13.94 4.74
N CYS A 114 -15.23 -13.84 3.93
CA CYS A 114 -16.61 -13.89 4.40
C CYS A 114 -16.94 -15.25 5.04
N ALA A 115 -16.41 -16.34 4.49
CA ALA A 115 -16.64 -17.69 5.00
C ALA A 115 -15.86 -17.99 6.29
N MET A 116 -14.58 -17.58 6.36
CA MET A 116 -13.70 -17.89 7.50
C MET A 116 -13.84 -16.90 8.66
N PHE A 117 -14.13 -15.62 8.38
CA PHE A 117 -14.11 -14.54 9.36
C PHE A 117 -15.36 -13.64 9.30
N PRO A 118 -16.57 -14.20 9.43
CA PRO A 118 -17.80 -13.41 9.35
C PRO A 118 -17.84 -12.26 10.39
N ASP A 119 -17.30 -12.49 11.59
CA ASP A 119 -17.27 -11.50 12.67
C ASP A 119 -16.27 -10.35 12.43
N SER A 120 -15.26 -10.57 11.58
CA SER A 120 -14.24 -9.57 11.23
C SER A 120 -14.58 -8.82 9.94
N MET A 121 -15.76 -9.06 9.36
CA MET A 121 -16.21 -8.26 8.22
C MET A 121 -16.25 -6.78 8.62
N PRO A 122 -15.61 -5.88 7.84
CA PRO A 122 -15.72 -4.46 8.08
C PRO A 122 -17.20 -4.09 8.16
N VAL A 123 -17.62 -3.50 9.29
CA VAL A 123 -19.02 -3.12 9.57
C VAL A 123 -19.62 -2.24 8.46
N ALA A 124 -18.77 -1.60 7.65
CA ALA A 124 -19.15 -0.88 6.43
C ALA A 124 -19.84 -1.74 5.35
N TRP A 125 -19.78 -3.08 5.43
CA TRP A 125 -20.36 -3.98 4.44
C TRP A 125 -21.68 -4.64 4.88
N SER A 126 -21.92 -4.82 6.18
CA SER A 126 -23.09 -5.54 6.70
C SER A 126 -24.28 -4.65 7.06
N ALA A 127 -24.13 -3.33 7.05
CA ALA A 127 -25.22 -2.39 7.26
C ALA A 127 -25.70 -1.77 5.93
N PRO A 128 -27.01 -1.76 5.60
CA PRO A 128 -27.53 -0.89 4.55
C PRO A 128 -27.20 0.56 4.93
N TYR A 129 -26.22 1.12 4.25
CA TYR A 129 -25.45 2.26 4.70
C TYR A 129 -26.21 3.58 4.48
N ALA A 130 -27.01 3.97 5.48
CA ALA A 130 -27.52 5.33 5.62
C ALA A 130 -26.49 6.18 6.38
N GLY A 131 -25.52 6.75 5.66
CA GLY A 131 -24.63 7.78 6.20
C GLY A 131 -23.15 7.41 6.20
N ALA A 132 -22.50 7.65 5.07
CA ALA A 132 -21.07 7.51 4.90
C ALA A 132 -20.28 8.60 5.64
N VAL A 133 -19.67 8.22 6.76
CA VAL A 133 -18.53 8.96 7.30
C VAL A 133 -17.29 8.35 6.65
N GLU A 134 -16.86 8.92 5.52
CA GLU A 134 -15.60 8.59 4.88
C GLU A 134 -14.46 8.70 5.89
N ALA A 135 -13.84 7.59 6.28
CA ALA A 135 -12.55 7.65 6.95
C ALA A 135 -11.50 8.06 5.90
N PRO A 136 -10.90 9.26 5.98
CA PRO A 136 -9.99 9.73 4.96
C PRO A 136 -8.65 9.02 5.13
N SER A 137 -8.51 7.84 4.53
CA SER A 137 -7.20 7.26 4.21
C SER A 137 -6.58 8.05 3.05
N LYS A 138 -6.34 9.33 3.31
CA LYS A 138 -5.68 10.26 2.40
C LYS A 138 -4.24 9.78 2.32
N LYS A 139 -3.88 9.11 1.20
CA LYS A 139 -2.48 8.88 0.82
C LYS A 139 -1.74 10.20 1.08
N ARG A 140 -0.86 10.22 2.08
CA ARG A 140 -0.14 11.44 2.45
C ARG A 140 0.61 11.89 1.21
N LYS A 141 0.17 13.00 0.62
CA LYS A 141 0.83 13.61 -0.53
C LYS A 141 2.26 13.89 -0.06
N VAL A 142 3.24 13.22 -0.64
CA VAL A 142 4.69 13.35 -0.33
C VAL A 142 5.24 14.76 -0.68
N GLY A 143 4.36 15.73 -0.93
CA GLY A 143 4.68 17.14 -1.14
C GLY A 143 4.12 18.05 -0.04
N GLY A 144 3.78 17.51 1.14
CA GLY A 144 3.56 18.36 2.31
C GLY A 144 4.84 19.14 2.61
N ALA A 145 4.72 20.45 2.80
CA ALA A 145 5.82 21.30 3.24
C ALA A 145 6.60 20.60 4.35
N PRO A 146 7.94 20.70 4.39
CA PRO A 146 8.74 20.07 5.43
C PRO A 146 8.16 20.52 6.76
N ASN A 147 7.42 19.62 7.43
CA ASN A 147 7.10 19.82 8.83
C ASN A 147 8.42 20.15 9.50
N PRO A 148 8.50 21.18 10.35
CA PRO A 148 9.69 21.42 11.15
C PRO A 148 10.00 20.07 11.79
N ILE A 149 11.03 19.42 11.26
CA ILE A 149 11.35 18.06 11.65
C ILE A 149 11.64 18.26 13.12
N ASN A 150 10.88 17.59 13.98
CA ASN A 150 11.26 17.50 15.38
C ASN A 150 12.55 16.69 15.34
N GLU A 151 13.67 17.41 15.21
CA GLU A 151 14.98 16.86 14.88
C GLU A 151 15.50 16.24 16.15
N ASP A 152 15.00 15.03 16.43
CA ASP A 152 15.49 14.17 17.49
C ASP A 152 17.03 14.10 17.35
N PRO A 153 17.80 14.41 18.41
CA PRO A 153 19.26 14.42 18.36
C PRO A 153 19.83 13.10 17.85
N LYS A 154 19.16 11.97 18.08
CA LYS A 154 19.56 10.68 17.50
C LYS A 154 19.47 10.69 15.96
N THR A 155 18.42 11.29 15.43
CA THR A 155 18.21 11.42 13.97
C THR A 155 19.24 12.38 13.36
N VAL A 156 19.51 13.52 14.01
CA VAL A 156 20.51 14.49 13.54
C VAL A 156 21.90 13.86 13.53
N LEU A 157 22.31 13.22 14.63
CA LEU A 157 23.58 12.53 14.72
C LEU A 157 23.71 11.45 13.63
N THR A 158 22.69 10.61 13.46
CA THR A 158 22.70 9.54 12.44
C THR A 158 22.82 10.11 11.02
N ARG A 159 22.11 11.21 10.70
CA ARG A 159 22.23 11.90 9.40
C ARG A 159 23.61 12.51 9.21
N GLY A 160 24.16 13.12 10.26
CA GLY A 160 25.50 13.69 10.26
C GLY A 160 26.57 12.63 9.98
N MET A 161 26.50 11.51 10.69
CA MET A 161 27.38 10.36 10.46
C MET A 161 27.27 9.81 9.04
N GLN A 162 26.06 9.65 8.49
CA GLN A 162 25.88 9.26 7.09
C GLN A 162 26.42 10.28 6.08
N ALA A 163 26.52 11.56 6.45
CA ALA A 163 27.11 12.59 5.59
C ALA A 163 28.63 12.61 5.68
N MET A 164 29.22 12.17 6.79
CA MET A 164 30.66 12.07 6.94
C MET A 164 31.26 10.84 6.26
N VAL A 165 30.56 9.71 6.27
CA VAL A 165 31.08 8.43 5.75
C VAL A 165 30.68 8.18 4.29
N ASP A 166 29.76 9.00 3.73
CA ASP A 166 29.25 8.87 2.35
C ASP A 166 28.71 7.47 1.98
N ARG A 167 28.34 6.67 3.00
CA ARG A 167 27.70 5.36 2.86
C ARG A 167 26.53 5.22 3.85
N PRO A 168 25.60 4.29 3.59
CA PRO A 168 24.66 3.85 4.61
C PRO A 168 25.39 3.31 5.84
N LEU A 169 24.91 3.67 7.04
CA LEU A 169 25.44 3.13 8.28
C LEU A 169 25.02 1.66 8.42
N ALA A 170 25.98 0.80 8.75
CA ALA A 170 25.80 -0.61 9.07
C ALA A 170 25.48 -0.80 10.57
N LYS A 171 24.98 -1.97 10.93
CA LYS A 171 24.77 -2.33 12.35
C LYS A 171 26.13 -2.39 13.06
N GLY A 172 26.28 -1.63 14.14
CA GLY A 172 27.54 -1.51 14.88
C GLY A 172 28.31 -0.22 14.59
N ASP A 173 27.97 0.52 13.54
CA ASP A 173 28.61 1.80 13.25
C ASP A 173 28.34 2.84 14.36
N VAL A 174 27.14 2.79 14.94
CA VAL A 174 26.71 3.60 16.09
C VAL A 174 26.14 2.64 17.13
N VAL A 175 26.79 2.55 18.29
CA VAL A 175 26.37 1.69 19.40
C VAL A 175 25.97 2.57 20.57
N PHE A 176 24.74 2.41 21.04
CA PHE A 176 24.25 3.04 22.26
C PHE A 176 24.32 2.03 23.39
N THR A 177 25.02 2.38 24.46
CA THR A 177 25.04 1.65 25.73
C THR A 177 24.29 2.48 26.76
N CYS A 178 23.36 1.87 27.47
CA CYS A 178 22.63 2.52 28.55
C CYS A 178 22.90 1.72 29.82
N ASP A 179 23.40 2.40 30.83
CA ASP A 179 23.60 1.83 32.14
C ASP A 179 22.24 1.76 32.86
N GLU A 180 22.10 0.78 33.76
CA GLU A 180 20.89 0.62 34.56
C GLU A 180 20.66 1.83 35.46
N ALA A 181 19.42 2.00 35.91
CA ALA A 181 19.07 3.13 36.75
C ALA A 181 19.91 3.11 38.04
N ASP A 182 20.57 4.23 38.34
CA ASP A 182 21.24 4.44 39.62
C ASP A 182 20.23 4.31 40.78
N ALA A 183 20.70 4.33 42.03
CA ALA A 183 19.83 4.28 43.22
C ALA A 183 18.70 5.35 43.22
N ASP A 184 18.90 6.43 42.47
CA ASP A 184 17.96 7.54 42.28
C ASP A 184 16.92 7.31 41.16
N GLY A 185 16.95 6.16 40.49
CA GLY A 185 16.05 5.85 39.37
C GLY A 185 16.38 6.55 38.05
N MET A 186 17.59 7.11 37.92
CA MET A 186 18.03 7.87 36.74
C MET A 186 18.92 7.02 35.83
N TYR A 187 18.71 7.13 34.53
CA TYR A 187 19.46 6.40 33.50
C TYR A 187 20.57 7.27 32.92
N THR A 188 21.74 6.67 32.68
CA THR A 188 22.84 7.28 31.93
C THR A 188 23.07 6.48 30.65
N ALA A 189 23.32 7.17 29.53
CA ALA A 189 23.66 6.50 28.28
C ALA A 189 24.95 7.07 27.69
N GLN A 190 25.60 6.24 26.88
CA GLN A 190 26.79 6.58 26.13
C GLN A 190 26.62 6.14 24.67
N VAL A 191 27.25 6.85 23.75
CA VAL A 191 27.26 6.50 22.33
C VAL A 191 28.70 6.33 21.83
N ALA A 192 28.97 5.19 21.20
CA ALA A 192 30.26 4.88 20.59
C ALA A 192 30.14 4.91 19.06
N LEU A 193 30.97 5.75 18.42
CA LEU A 193 30.97 5.98 16.97
C LEU A 193 32.15 5.25 16.32
N HIS A 194 31.92 4.01 15.89
CA HIS A 194 32.98 3.11 15.41
C HIS A 194 33.56 3.56 14.06
N VAL A 195 32.79 4.30 13.28
CA VAL A 195 33.19 4.70 11.92
C VAL A 195 34.05 5.95 11.88
N TYR A 196 33.98 6.79 12.91
CA TYR A 196 34.72 8.06 12.91
C TYR A 196 36.14 7.89 13.47
N ASP A 197 36.25 7.25 14.63
CA ASP A 197 37.52 7.16 15.38
C ASP A 197 37.80 5.73 15.86
N GLY A 198 37.32 4.73 15.10
CA GLY A 198 37.41 3.32 15.49
C GLY A 198 36.61 2.94 16.74
N GLY A 199 35.80 3.87 17.30
CA GLY A 199 35.03 3.67 18.52
C GLY A 199 35.82 3.94 19.80
N ALA A 200 36.97 4.62 19.71
CA ALA A 200 37.88 4.81 20.84
C ALA A 200 37.32 5.69 21.97
N VAL A 201 36.46 6.67 21.66
CA VAL A 201 35.93 7.61 22.65
C VAL A 201 34.40 7.50 22.72
N PRO A 202 33.84 6.93 23.80
CA PRO A 202 32.41 6.99 24.03
C PRO A 202 32.00 8.39 24.48
N TYR A 203 30.89 8.89 23.94
CA TYR A 203 30.30 10.17 24.33
C TYR A 203 29.18 9.91 25.33
N SER A 204 29.33 10.41 26.55
CA SER A 204 28.35 10.24 27.62
C SER A 204 27.38 11.41 27.66
N GLY A 205 26.08 11.11 27.80
CA GLY A 205 25.02 12.09 27.98
C GLY A 205 24.69 12.37 29.43
N GLU A 206 23.86 13.38 29.66
CA GLU A 206 23.32 13.70 30.98
C GLU A 206 22.32 12.63 31.47
N ARG A 207 22.27 12.48 32.80
CA ARG A 207 21.33 11.58 33.49
C ARG A 207 19.88 11.98 33.19
N SER A 208 19.03 10.99 32.93
CA SER A 208 17.63 11.22 32.54
C SER A 208 16.67 10.21 33.17
N ALA A 209 15.42 10.62 33.34
CA ALA A 209 14.37 9.78 33.96
C ALA A 209 13.97 8.55 33.14
N THR A 210 14.28 8.51 31.84
CA THR A 210 13.98 7.37 30.98
C THR A 210 15.18 7.03 30.11
N LYS A 211 15.34 5.73 29.80
CA LYS A 211 16.38 5.23 28.87
C LYS A 211 16.37 5.97 27.53
N LYS A 212 15.19 6.27 26.99
CA LYS A 212 15.05 6.99 25.72
C LYS A 212 15.63 8.40 25.79
N LEU A 213 15.37 9.13 26.88
CA LEU A 213 15.90 10.49 27.06
C LEU A 213 17.41 10.47 27.32
N ALA A 214 17.91 9.48 28.07
CA ALA A 214 19.34 9.30 28.28
C ALA A 214 20.09 9.08 26.95
N GLU A 215 19.55 8.22 26.07
CA GLU A 215 20.11 8.00 24.72
C GLU A 215 20.07 9.27 23.85
N MET A 216 19.01 10.07 23.95
CA MET A 216 18.91 11.36 23.23
C MET A 216 19.97 12.34 23.74
N SER A 217 20.19 12.41 25.05
CA SER A 217 21.22 13.26 25.66
C SER A 217 22.63 12.85 25.23
N ALA A 218 22.92 11.54 25.20
CA ALA A 218 24.20 11.03 24.71
C ALA A 218 24.41 11.36 23.22
N ALA A 219 23.37 11.25 22.40
CA ALA A 219 23.43 11.63 20.99
C ALA A 219 23.69 13.14 20.81
N GLN A 220 23.08 13.97 21.65
CA GLN A 220 23.30 15.42 21.64
C GLN A 220 24.74 15.77 22.04
N ALA A 221 25.30 15.13 23.07
CA ALA A 221 26.68 15.31 23.48
C ALA A 221 27.67 14.94 22.36
N ALA A 222 27.43 13.82 21.67
CA ALA A 222 28.23 13.41 20.52
C ALA A 222 28.10 14.40 19.34
N TYR A 223 26.89 14.89 19.05
CA TYR A 223 26.68 15.87 18.00
C TYR A 223 27.39 17.19 18.30
N ALA A 224 27.30 17.71 19.52
CA ALA A 224 27.96 18.94 19.93
C ALA A 224 29.49 18.84 19.79
N ALA A 225 30.08 17.69 20.15
CA ALA A 225 31.52 17.45 19.98
C ALA A 225 31.95 17.41 18.50
N LEU A 226 31.07 16.94 17.61
CA LEU A 226 31.35 16.75 16.18
C LEU A 226 30.73 17.84 15.29
N GLU A 227 30.13 18.88 15.88
CA GLU A 227 29.32 19.87 15.16
C GLU A 227 30.12 20.57 14.05
N LEU A 228 31.39 20.90 14.33
CA LEU A 228 32.30 21.55 13.39
C LEU A 228 32.58 20.71 12.14
N VAL A 229 32.51 19.38 12.25
CA VAL A 229 32.78 18.45 11.14
C VAL A 229 31.48 18.05 10.44
N ILE A 230 30.41 17.82 11.21
CA ILE A 230 29.11 17.37 10.69
C ILE A 230 28.40 18.48 9.88
N THR A 231 28.40 19.72 10.38
CA THR A 231 27.67 20.85 9.77
C THR A 231 28.02 21.09 8.29
N PRO A 232 29.30 21.24 7.89
CA PRO A 232 29.64 21.44 6.49
C PRO A 232 29.25 20.25 5.60
N LYS A 233 29.39 19.01 6.11
CA LYS A 233 29.03 17.79 5.38
C LYS A 233 27.52 17.64 5.17
N LEU A 234 26.71 18.03 6.16
CA LEU A 234 25.25 18.06 6.01
C LEU A 234 24.82 19.11 4.99
N ALA A 235 25.44 20.29 4.97
CA ALA A 235 25.15 21.33 3.98
C ALA A 235 25.47 20.83 2.56
N GLU A 236 26.66 20.26 2.35
CA GLU A 236 27.08 19.69 1.06
C GLU A 236 26.08 18.63 0.56
N LYS A 237 25.72 17.67 1.43
CA LYS A 237 24.78 16.60 1.07
C LYS A 237 23.38 17.12 0.76
N LYS A 238 22.92 18.16 1.49
CA LYS A 238 21.63 18.81 1.24
C LYS A 238 21.62 19.50 -0.12
N GLU A 239 22.70 20.18 -0.49
CA GLU A 239 22.85 20.78 -1.82
C GLU A 239 22.88 19.72 -2.93
N GLN A 240 23.62 18.62 -2.74
CA GLN A 240 23.65 17.51 -3.69
C GLN A 240 22.27 16.86 -3.86
N GLN A 241 21.51 16.69 -2.77
CA GLN A 241 20.14 16.17 -2.83
C GLN A 241 19.19 17.16 -3.51
N ALA A 242 19.34 18.46 -3.27
CA ALA A 242 18.57 19.51 -3.95
C ALA A 242 18.84 19.49 -5.47
N LYS A 243 20.09 19.38 -5.90
CA LYS A 243 20.47 19.25 -7.33
C LYS A 243 19.88 17.98 -7.96
N LYS A 244 20.11 16.82 -7.34
CA LYS A 244 19.58 15.53 -7.84
C LYS A 244 18.05 15.50 -7.88
N SER A 245 17.37 16.11 -6.91
CA SER A 245 15.90 16.17 -6.91
C SER A 245 15.36 17.17 -7.95
N ALA A 246 16.03 18.31 -8.16
CA ALA A 246 15.70 19.26 -9.22
C ALA A 246 15.88 18.63 -10.62
N GLU A 247 16.99 17.94 -10.87
CA GLU A 247 17.24 17.22 -12.13
C GLU A 247 16.18 16.14 -12.38
N LYS A 248 15.87 15.32 -11.37
CA LYS A 248 14.80 14.32 -11.46
C LYS A 248 13.44 14.94 -11.75
N LEU A 249 13.15 16.09 -11.15
CA LEU A 249 11.88 16.79 -11.36
C LEU A 249 11.78 17.33 -12.79
N ILE A 250 12.87 17.87 -13.35
CA ILE A 250 12.93 18.31 -14.75
C ILE A 250 12.74 17.13 -15.69
N ALA A 251 13.51 16.05 -15.50
CA ALA A 251 13.41 14.84 -16.33
C ALA A 251 12.02 14.19 -16.26
N PHE A 252 11.36 14.24 -15.10
CA PHE A 252 9.99 13.74 -14.94
C PHE A 252 8.97 14.59 -15.70
N LYS A 253 9.08 15.92 -15.64
CA LYS A 253 8.21 16.85 -16.38
C LYS A 253 8.36 16.69 -17.90
N GLU A 254 9.59 16.48 -18.37
CA GLU A 254 9.85 16.23 -19.79
C GLU A 254 9.22 14.91 -20.25
N LYS A 255 9.41 13.82 -19.50
CA LYS A 255 8.76 12.53 -19.78
C LYS A 255 7.24 12.64 -19.81
N GLN A 256 6.64 13.39 -18.88
CA GLN A 256 5.20 13.61 -18.87
C GLN A 256 4.71 14.38 -20.10
N ARG A 257 5.48 15.37 -20.58
CA ARG A 257 5.12 16.11 -21.79
C ARG A 257 5.15 15.22 -23.03
N VAL A 258 6.22 14.46 -23.22
CA VAL A 258 6.35 13.52 -24.36
C VAL A 258 5.25 12.44 -24.33
N GLN A 259 4.93 11.90 -23.15
CA GLN A 259 3.84 10.93 -23.01
C GLN A 259 2.47 11.53 -23.35
N LYS A 260 2.21 12.77 -22.94
CA LYS A 260 0.96 13.48 -23.26
C LYS A 260 0.85 13.76 -24.76
N GLU A 261 1.92 14.23 -25.39
CA GLU A 261 1.98 14.46 -26.84
C GLU A 261 1.79 13.17 -27.65
N ALA A 262 2.41 12.06 -27.22
CA ALA A 262 2.22 10.75 -27.86
C ALA A 262 0.78 10.22 -27.71
N GLN A 263 0.18 10.36 -26.53
CA GLN A 263 -1.23 9.98 -26.29
C GLN A 263 -2.20 10.83 -27.12
N GLU A 264 -1.92 12.13 -27.27
CA GLU A 264 -2.74 13.03 -28.11
C GLU A 264 -2.61 12.69 -29.60
N ALA A 265 -1.40 12.37 -30.08
CA ALA A 265 -1.17 11.94 -31.46
C ALA A 265 -1.85 10.58 -31.76
N GLU A 266 -1.77 9.62 -30.83
CA GLU A 266 -2.45 8.32 -30.97
C GLU A 266 -3.98 8.48 -30.99
N LYS A 267 -4.53 9.32 -30.10
CA LYS A 267 -5.96 9.63 -30.07
C LYS A 267 -6.44 10.30 -31.36
N ALA A 268 -5.66 11.24 -31.91
CA ALA A 268 -5.97 11.88 -33.18
C ALA A 268 -5.93 10.90 -34.37
N ALA A 269 -4.98 9.95 -34.39
CA ALA A 269 -4.91 8.92 -35.41
C ALA A 269 -6.11 7.95 -35.35
N GLN A 270 -6.54 7.57 -34.15
CA GLN A 270 -7.73 6.74 -33.94
C GLN A 270 -9.02 7.45 -34.36
N GLU A 271 -9.17 8.74 -34.05
CA GLU A 271 -10.32 9.54 -34.48
C GLU A 271 -10.38 9.72 -36.01
N GLY A 272 -9.23 9.90 -36.67
CA GLY A 272 -9.15 9.98 -38.13
C GLY A 272 -9.55 8.68 -38.85
N ALA A 273 -9.13 7.52 -38.33
CA ALA A 273 -9.47 6.22 -38.93
C ALA A 273 -10.96 5.86 -38.79
N ALA A 274 -11.61 6.29 -37.70
CA ALA A 274 -13.04 6.07 -37.49
C ALA A 274 -13.91 6.81 -38.51
N VAL A 275 -13.50 8.01 -38.95
CA VAL A 275 -14.24 8.80 -39.95
C VAL A 275 -14.17 8.16 -41.35
N THR A 276 -13.05 7.52 -41.72
CA THR A 276 -12.90 6.89 -43.05
C THR A 276 -13.70 5.60 -43.22
N THR A 277 -14.11 4.94 -42.13
CA THR A 277 -14.79 3.62 -42.21
C THR A 277 -16.32 3.72 -42.44
N VAL A 278 -16.90 4.93 -42.43
CA VAL A 278 -18.36 5.15 -42.53
C VAL A 278 -18.81 5.65 -43.91
N GLN A 279 -17.91 5.68 -44.91
CA GLN A 279 -18.24 5.99 -46.32
C GLN A 279 -18.19 4.74 -47.18
#